data_AF-A0A4P9ZA55-F1
#
_entry.id   AF-A0A4P9ZA55-F1
#
_cell.length_a   1.000
_cell.length_b   1.000
_cell.length_c   1.000
_cell.angle_alpha   90.00
_cell.angle_beta   90.00
_cell.angle_gamma   90.00
#
_symmetry.space_group_name_H-M   'P 1'
#
loop_
_entity.id
_entity.type
_entity.pdbx_description
1 polymer ?
#
loop_
_entity_poly.entity_id
_entity_poly.type
_entity_poly.pdbx_seq_one_letter_code
_entity_poly.pdbx_strand_id
1 'polypeptide(L)'
;MSNILNVFSPPAVRDLSEEECLGCTAVQTVMSLAGGAYFASSMPFKDTQGRVDLKKHPVWFQRGVRGGGIALFALGMYRLGEVVQIAYKRRS
;
A
#
# COMPACT_ATOMS: atom_id res chain seq x y z
N MET A 1 28.40 6.83 -9.10
CA MET A 1 29.26 5.99 -8.22
C MET A 1 28.61 5.96 -6.85
N SER A 2 28.15 4.81 -6.39
CA SER A 2 27.54 4.67 -5.06
C SER A 2 28.65 4.58 -4.02
N ASN A 3 28.71 5.56 -3.11
CA ASN A 3 29.73 5.63 -2.06
C ASN A 3 29.06 5.30 -0.72
N ILE A 4 29.64 4.40 0.08
CA ILE A 4 29.05 3.98 1.36
C ILE A 4 28.93 5.13 2.37
N LEU A 5 29.71 6.20 2.17
CA LEU A 5 29.59 7.46 2.91
C LEU A 5 28.23 8.15 2.72
N ASN A 6 27.55 7.98 1.58
CA ASN A 6 26.23 8.58 1.32
C ASN A 6 25.10 7.94 2.13
N VAL A 7 25.34 6.78 2.77
CA VAL A 7 24.37 6.18 3.70
C VAL A 7 24.41 6.91 5.05
N PHE A 8 25.59 7.35 5.48
CA PHE A 8 25.79 8.00 6.78
C PHE A 8 25.71 9.54 6.71
N SER A 9 25.89 10.11 5.52
CA SER A 9 25.67 11.53 5.23
C SER A 9 24.81 11.66 3.97
N PRO A 10 23.49 11.45 4.09
CA PRO A 10 22.61 11.57 2.94
C PRO A 10 22.63 13.01 2.41
N PRO A 11 22.51 13.19 1.08
CA PRO A 11 22.38 14.53 0.51
C PRO A 11 21.16 15.25 1.10
N ALA A 12 21.23 16.58 1.13
CA ALA A 12 20.16 17.42 1.65
C ALA A 12 18.81 17.06 0.99
N VAL A 13 17.75 17.09 1.80
CA VAL A 13 16.38 16.83 1.34
C VAL A 13 16.07 17.83 0.24
N ARG A 14 15.84 17.33 -0.98
CA ARG A 14 15.34 18.11 -2.11
C ARG A 14 13.88 17.74 -2.34
N ASP A 15 13.09 18.68 -2.83
CA ASP A 15 11.76 18.35 -3.33
C ASP A 15 11.90 17.48 -4.58
N LEU A 16 11.19 16.35 -4.59
CA LEU A 16 11.07 15.51 -5.78
C LEU A 16 9.86 15.97 -6.59
N SER A 17 10.00 15.97 -7.92
CA SER A 17 8.86 16.21 -8.79
C SER A 17 7.89 15.02 -8.78
N GLU A 18 6.63 15.25 -9.15
CA GLU A 18 5.61 14.19 -9.23
C GLU A 18 6.06 13.02 -10.14
N GLU A 19 6.84 13.30 -11.17
CA GLU A 19 7.35 12.31 -12.13
C GLU A 19 8.44 11.42 -11.53
N GLU A 20 9.32 11.98 -10.69
CA GLU A 20 10.36 11.21 -9.99
C GLU A 20 9.73 10.27 -8.93
N CYS A 21 8.59 10.66 -8.36
CA CYS A 21 7.85 9.87 -7.39
C CYS A 21 6.94 8.80 -8.01
N LEU A 22 6.74 8.80 -9.33
CA LEU A 22 5.75 7.95 -9.99
C LEU A 22 5.98 6.46 -9.70
N GLY A 23 7.23 6.01 -9.67
CA GLY A 23 7.59 4.64 -9.31
C GLY A 23 7.23 4.29 -7.85
N CYS A 24 7.53 5.19 -6.92
CA CYS A 24 7.19 5.02 -5.50
C CYS A 24 5.68 4.96 -5.30
N THR A 25 4.94 5.89 -5.92
CA THR A 25 3.48 5.96 -5.84
C THR A 25 2.84 4.73 -6.49
N ALA A 26 3.39 4.22 -7.60
CA ALA A 26 2.91 3.00 -8.24
C ALA A 26 3.04 1.78 -7.32
N VAL A 27 4.21 1.58 -6.69
CA VAL A 27 4.41 0.47 -5.75
C VAL A 27 3.49 0.63 -4.53
N GLN A 28 3.38 1.84 -3.98
CA GLN A 28 2.48 2.12 -2.86
C GLN A 28 1.04 1.78 -3.23
N THR A 29 0.60 2.15 -4.44
CA THR A 29 -0.74 1.87 -4.97
C THR A 29 -0.99 0.36 -5.06
N VAL A 30 -0.06 -0.38 -5.66
CA VAL A 30 -0.18 -1.85 -5.78
C VAL A 30 -0.27 -2.50 -4.39
N MET A 31 0.61 -2.11 -3.47
CA MET A 31 0.63 -2.70 -2.12
C MET A 31 -0.61 -2.35 -1.32
N SER A 32 -1.10 -1.12 -1.41
CA SER A 32 -2.30 -0.69 -0.68
C SER A 32 -3.58 -1.30 -1.25
N LEU A 33 -3.70 -1.45 -2.57
CA LEU A 33 -4.79 -2.17 -3.20
C LEU A 33 -4.77 -3.67 -2.88
N ALA A 34 -3.63 -4.35 -3.13
CA ALA A 34 -3.53 -5.80 -2.92
C ALA A 34 -3.63 -6.16 -1.43
N GLY A 35 -2.88 -5.46 -0.58
CA GLY A 35 -2.93 -5.66 0.87
C GLY A 35 -4.28 -5.26 1.46
N GLY A 36 -4.87 -4.15 1.01
CA GLY A 36 -6.19 -3.72 1.43
C GLY A 36 -7.28 -4.74 1.08
N ALA A 37 -7.27 -5.26 -0.15
CA ALA A 37 -8.19 -6.33 -0.59
C ALA A 37 -7.99 -7.61 0.22
N TYR A 38 -6.73 -8.01 0.48
CA TYR A 38 -6.41 -9.18 1.28
C TYR A 38 -6.95 -9.06 2.72
N PHE A 39 -6.69 -7.94 3.40
CA PHE A 39 -7.15 -7.70 4.77
C PHE A 39 -8.65 -7.45 4.88
N ALA A 40 -9.29 -6.89 3.85
CA ALA A 40 -10.75 -6.78 3.77
C ALA A 40 -11.42 -8.16 3.64
N SER A 41 -10.71 -9.15 3.10
CA SER A 41 -11.21 -10.51 2.93
C SER A 41 -11.22 -11.32 4.26
N SER A 42 -11.66 -12.58 4.17
CA SER A 42 -11.55 -13.54 5.28
C SER A 42 -10.27 -14.36 5.25
N MET A 43 -9.46 -14.28 4.17
CA MET A 43 -8.25 -15.09 3.98
C MET A 43 -7.27 -15.06 5.16
N PRO A 44 -6.90 -13.90 5.75
CA PRO A 44 -5.93 -13.88 6.84
C PRO A 44 -6.40 -14.59 8.12
N PHE A 45 -7.70 -14.90 8.24
CA PHE A 45 -8.27 -15.59 9.40
C PHE A 45 -8.64 -17.04 9.14
N LYS A 46 -8.48 -17.51 7.89
CA LYS A 46 -8.78 -18.89 7.53
C LYS A 46 -7.62 -19.78 7.90
N ASP A 47 -7.94 -20.92 8.52
CA ASP A 47 -6.99 -22.00 8.73
C ASP A 47 -6.80 -22.82 7.43
N THR A 48 -5.90 -23.80 7.46
CA THR A 48 -5.64 -24.78 6.38
C THR A 48 -6.90 -25.48 5.85
N GLN A 49 -7.95 -25.60 6.68
CA GLN A 49 -9.27 -26.14 6.31
C GLN A 49 -10.27 -25.09 5.81
N GLY A 50 -9.86 -23.81 5.66
CA GLY A 50 -10.71 -22.72 5.21
C GLY A 50 -11.71 -22.17 6.24
N ARG A 51 -11.63 -22.64 7.49
CA ARG A 51 -12.50 -22.23 8.61
C ARG A 51 -11.90 -21.05 9.36
N VAL A 52 -12.75 -20.15 9.84
CA VAL A 52 -12.35 -19.02 10.67
C VAL A 52 -12.53 -19.40 12.14
N ASP A 53 -11.44 -19.44 12.90
CA ASP A 53 -11.48 -19.73 14.34
C ASP A 53 -11.75 -18.44 15.13
N LEU A 54 -12.96 -18.34 15.69
CA LEU A 54 -13.42 -17.21 16.50
C LEU A 54 -12.77 -17.14 17.88
N LYS A 55 -12.18 -18.24 18.37
CA LYS A 55 -11.45 -18.27 19.64
C LYS A 55 -10.07 -17.65 19.48
N LYS A 56 -9.42 -17.90 18.34
CA LYS A 56 -8.12 -17.31 17.98
C LYS A 56 -8.25 -15.87 17.48
N HIS A 57 -9.32 -15.59 16.74
CA HIS A 57 -9.58 -14.28 16.14
C HIS A 57 -10.97 -13.78 16.54
N PRO A 58 -11.12 -13.05 17.66
CA PRO A 58 -12.41 -12.54 18.08
C PRO A 58 -12.99 -11.54 17.06
N VAL A 59 -14.32 -11.41 17.04
CA VAL A 59 -15.06 -10.65 16.00
C VAL A 59 -14.63 -9.19 15.93
N TRP A 60 -14.35 -8.54 17.06
CA TRP A 60 -13.90 -7.15 17.09
C TRP A 60 -12.55 -6.96 16.37
N PHE A 61 -11.64 -7.92 16.55
CA PHE A 61 -10.33 -7.90 15.90
C PHE A 61 -10.47 -8.11 14.39
N GLN A 62 -11.29 -9.08 13.98
CA GLN A 62 -11.58 -9.29 12.55
C GLN A 62 -12.18 -8.04 11.90
N ARG A 63 -13.13 -7.37 12.57
CA ARG A 63 -13.73 -6.13 12.08
C ARG A 63 -12.71 -4.99 12.00
N GLY A 64 -11.82 -4.87 12.98
CA GLY A 64 -10.74 -3.87 12.96
C GLY A 64 -9.79 -4.06 11.78
N VAL A 65 -9.31 -5.28 11.56
CA VAL A 65 -8.43 -5.60 10.43
C VAL A 65 -9.13 -5.39 9.09
N ARG A 66 -10.40 -5.82 8.96
CA ARG A 66 -11.18 -5.57 7.74
C ARG A 66 -11.39 -4.09 7.49
N GLY A 67 -11.71 -3.32 8.53
CA GLY A 67 -11.83 -1.86 8.44
C GLY A 67 -10.52 -1.21 7.98
N GLY A 68 -9.39 -1.62 8.55
CA GLY A 68 -8.06 -1.19 8.11
C GLY A 68 -7.77 -1.58 6.66
N GLY A 69 -8.14 -2.80 6.24
CA GLY A 69 -8.02 -3.26 4.86
C GLY A 69 -8.84 -2.42 3.87
N ILE A 70 -10.09 -2.08 4.21
CA ILE A 70 -10.93 -1.21 3.39
C ILE A 70 -10.31 0.19 3.29
N ALA A 71 -9.81 0.75 4.39
CA ALA A 71 -9.15 2.05 4.38
C ALA A 71 -7.88 2.04 3.51
N LEU A 72 -7.07 0.98 3.59
CA LEU A 72 -5.91 0.76 2.72
C LEU A 72 -6.30 0.68 1.24
N PHE A 73 -7.37 -0.06 0.93
CA PHE A 73 -7.86 -0.19 -0.43
C PHE A 73 -8.34 1.16 -0.98
N ALA A 74 -9.08 1.92 -0.19
CA ALA A 74 -9.53 3.26 -0.56
C ALA A 74 -8.35 4.21 -0.80
N LEU A 75 -7.32 4.16 0.06
CA LEU A 75 -6.09 4.92 -0.12
C LEU A 75 -5.39 4.53 -1.43
N GLY A 76 -5.32 3.24 -1.74
CA GLY A 76 -4.76 2.75 -2.99
C GLY A 76 -5.52 3.27 -4.22
N MET A 77 -6.85 3.26 -4.18
CA MET A 77 -7.69 3.84 -5.25
C MET A 77 -7.44 5.34 -5.45
N TYR A 78 -7.33 6.08 -4.35
CA TYR A 78 -7.01 7.51 -4.41
C TYR A 78 -5.64 7.76 -5.08
N ARG A 79 -4.60 7.03 -4.65
CA ARG A 79 -3.24 7.15 -5.21
C ARG A 79 -3.17 6.68 -6.67
N LEU A 80 -3.95 5.68 -7.06
CA LEU A 80 -4.06 5.26 -8.46
C LEU A 80 -4.53 6.41 -9.34
N GLY A 81 -5.47 7.23 -8.87
CA GLY A 81 -5.92 8.43 -9.57
C GLY A 81 -4.77 9.41 -9.84
N GLU A 82 -3.94 9.68 -8.84
CA GLU A 82 -2.75 10.54 -8.99
C GLU A 82 -1.79 9.98 -10.05
N VAL A 83 -1.50 8.67 -10.02
CA VAL A 83 -0.63 8.02 -11.01
C VAL A 83 -1.20 8.15 -12.42
N VAL A 84 -2.50 7.92 -12.60
CA VAL A 84 -3.16 8.02 -13.92
C VAL A 84 -3.10 9.46 -14.44
N GLN A 85 -3.32 10.46 -13.57
CA GLN A 85 -3.22 11.87 -13.97
C GLN A 85 -1.82 12.25 -14.42
N ILE A 86 -0.79 11.85 -13.66
CA ILE A 86 0.61 12.11 -14.00
C ILE A 86 0.98 11.39 -15.32
N ALA A 87 0.56 10.13 -15.49
CA ALA A 87 0.80 9.36 -16.70
C ALA A 87 0.11 9.97 -17.94
N TYR A 88 -1.11 10.50 -17.77
CA TYR A 88 -1.84 11.17 -18.84
C TYR A 88 -1.14 12.49 -19.24
N LYS A 89 -0.77 13.33 -18.28
CA LYS A 89 -0.03 14.58 -18.53
C LYS A 89 1.30 14.34 -19.25
N ARG A 90 2.02 13.28 -18.91
CA ARG A 90 3.29 12.91 -19.56
C ARG A 90 3.12 12.51 -21.04
N ARG A 91 1.93 12.09 -21.44
CA ARG A 91 1.62 11.61 -22.80
C ARG A 91 1.05 12.68 -23.72
N SER A 92 0.48 13.75 -23.17
CA SER A 92 -0.03 14.91 -23.91
C SER A 92 1.06 15.94 -24.19
#